data_AF-A0A9P9IXE0-F1
#
_entry.id   AF-A0A9P9IXE0-F1
#
_cell.length_a   1.000
_cell.length_b   1.000
_cell.length_c   1.000
_cell.angle_alpha   90.00
_cell.angle_beta   90.00
_cell.angle_gamma   90.00
#
_symmetry.space_group_name_H-M   'P 1'
#
loop_
_entity.id
_entity.type
_entity.pdbx_description
1 polymer ?
#
loop_
_entity_poly.entity_id
_entity_poly.type
_entity_poly.pdbx_seq_one_letter_code
_entity_poly.pdbx_strand_id
1 'polypeptide(L)'
;MTKYTLYLITYDRGRYPITNEIKPYHWLFFIQTSSSGSQTLGIAHHLRGMPGAFHYSGPETLDLDQSSTSLAEAADLVRCVPPKEKLEIGEVEEEKMDRVREVFEEVGIVRTEYRGWNCQNWGMEALERLRGEACVYEWITGEGVRRWLKEG
;
A
#
# COMPACT_ATOMS: atom_id res chain seq x y z
N MET A 1 12.79 22.38 1.36
CA MET A 1 12.85 20.92 1.23
C MET A 1 11.54 20.45 0.65
N THR A 2 11.60 19.65 -0.40
CA THR A 2 10.42 19.05 -1.03
C THR A 2 9.86 17.97 -0.11
N LYS A 3 8.53 17.94 0.02
CA LYS A 3 7.81 16.90 0.77
C LYS A 3 6.76 16.27 -0.12
N TYR A 4 6.59 14.97 0.04
CA TYR A 4 5.62 14.16 -0.68
C TYR A 4 4.60 13.60 0.28
N THR A 5 3.32 13.66 -0.07
CA THR A 5 2.27 13.12 0.80
C THR A 5 2.27 11.60 0.76
N LEU A 6 2.25 10.98 1.94
CA LEU A 6 2.19 9.54 2.14
C LEU A 6 0.76 9.11 2.44
N TYR A 7 0.28 8.17 1.64
CA TYR A 7 -1.04 7.57 1.76
C TYR A 7 -0.94 6.08 2.07
N LEU A 8 -1.93 5.57 2.80
CA LEU A 8 -2.25 4.15 2.89
C LEU A 8 -3.56 3.91 2.14
N ILE A 9 -3.51 3.00 1.18
CA ILE A 9 -4.57 2.76 0.20
C ILE A 9 -5.04 1.31 0.29
N THR A 10 -6.35 1.09 0.13
CA THR A 10 -6.93 -0.24 -0.02
C THR A 10 -7.50 -0.52 -1.41
N TYR A 11 -7.41 -1.78 -1.84
CA TYR A 11 -8.06 -2.28 -3.04
C TYR A 11 -8.93 -3.50 -2.76
N ASP A 12 -10.06 -3.58 -3.48
CA ASP A 12 -10.94 -4.74 -3.45
C ASP A 12 -10.31 -5.92 -4.20
N ARG A 13 -10.19 -7.07 -3.52
CA ARG A 13 -9.66 -8.31 -4.11
C ARG A 13 -10.76 -9.23 -4.66
N GLY A 14 -12.00 -8.78 -4.61
CA GLY A 14 -13.18 -9.55 -4.92
C GLY A 14 -13.55 -10.53 -3.82
N ARG A 15 -14.28 -11.58 -4.20
CA ARG A 15 -14.82 -12.59 -3.27
C ARG A 15 -14.09 -13.92 -3.41
N TYR A 16 -14.13 -14.73 -2.36
CA TYR A 16 -13.73 -16.13 -2.46
C TYR A 16 -14.70 -16.88 -3.37
N PRO A 17 -14.21 -17.66 -4.35
CA PRO A 17 -15.09 -18.30 -5.34
C PRO A 17 -16.01 -19.36 -4.71
N ILE A 18 -15.61 -19.96 -3.59
CA ILE A 18 -16.37 -21.04 -2.92
C ILE A 18 -17.36 -20.48 -1.89
N THR A 19 -16.90 -19.62 -0.96
CA THR A 19 -17.73 -19.10 0.15
C THR A 19 -18.51 -17.84 -0.21
N ASN A 20 -18.16 -17.18 -1.32
CA ASN A 20 -18.67 -15.87 -1.72
C ASN A 20 -18.41 -14.75 -0.68
N GLU A 21 -17.56 -14.98 0.32
CA GLU A 21 -17.15 -13.99 1.30
C GLU A 21 -16.21 -12.97 0.66
N ILE A 22 -16.27 -11.71 1.12
CA ILE A 22 -15.37 -10.65 0.66
C ILE A 22 -13.96 -11.00 1.12
N LYS A 23 -12.99 -10.97 0.19
CA LYS A 23 -11.59 -11.09 0.56
C LYS A 23 -11.16 -9.77 1.24
N PRO A 24 -10.40 -9.84 2.32
CA PRO A 24 -9.75 -8.69 2.93
C PRO A 24 -9.00 -7.85 1.92
N TYR A 25 -9.00 -6.54 2.16
CA TYR A 25 -8.49 -5.60 1.19
C TYR A 25 -6.98 -5.72 1.06
N HIS A 26 -6.50 -5.47 -0.15
CA HIS A 26 -5.08 -5.33 -0.38
C HIS A 26 -4.62 -3.96 0.11
N TRP A 27 -3.57 -3.91 0.94
CA TRP A 27 -3.02 -2.66 1.45
C TRP A 27 -1.77 -2.28 0.66
N LEU A 28 -1.62 -0.98 0.40
CA LEU A 28 -0.51 -0.40 -0.33
C LEU A 28 -0.19 0.98 0.25
N PHE A 29 1.10 1.26 0.42
CA PHE A 29 1.57 2.60 0.72
C PHE A 29 1.86 3.33 -0.58
N PHE A 30 1.42 4.59 -0.69
CA PHE A 30 1.57 5.40 -1.89
C PHE A 30 2.16 6.76 -1.52
N ILE A 31 3.30 7.08 -2.10
CA ILE A 31 3.96 8.38 -1.97
C ILE A 31 3.62 9.18 -3.22
N GLN A 32 2.78 10.21 -3.06
CA GLN A 32 2.36 11.04 -4.18
C GLN A 32 3.48 12.01 -4.56
N THR A 33 4.10 11.79 -5.73
CA THR A 33 5.22 12.60 -6.22
C THR A 33 4.77 13.70 -7.18
N SER A 34 3.61 13.53 -7.83
CA SER A 34 3.00 14.55 -8.68
C SER A 34 1.48 14.42 -8.70
N SER A 35 0.81 15.55 -8.64
CA SER A 35 -0.61 15.68 -8.98
C SER A 35 -0.76 16.79 -9.98
N SER A 36 -1.01 16.45 -11.25
CA SER A 36 -1.22 17.41 -12.32
C SER A 36 -2.45 17.02 -13.12
N GLY A 37 -3.50 17.86 -13.06
CA GLY A 37 -4.74 17.62 -13.78
C GLY A 37 -5.41 16.30 -13.36
N SER A 38 -5.55 15.37 -14.29
CA SER A 38 -6.19 14.06 -14.11
C SER A 38 -5.20 12.91 -13.87
N GLN A 39 -4.00 13.21 -13.38
CA GLN A 39 -2.99 12.21 -13.07
C GLN A 39 -2.48 12.40 -11.64
N THR A 40 -2.57 11.32 -10.89
CA THR A 40 -2.02 11.21 -9.55
C THR A 40 -0.92 10.16 -9.60
N LEU A 41 0.29 10.63 -9.89
CA LEU A 41 1.48 9.80 -9.99
C LEU A 41 2.18 9.69 -8.64
N GLY A 42 2.71 8.51 -8.38
CA GLY A 42 3.46 8.28 -7.17
C GLY A 42 4.18 6.94 -7.16
N ILE A 43 4.78 6.66 -6.01
CA ILE A 43 5.54 5.45 -5.76
C ILE A 43 4.73 4.57 -4.80
N ALA A 44 4.48 3.35 -5.23
CA ALA A 44 3.73 2.34 -4.51
C ALA A 44 4.66 1.33 -3.85
N HIS A 45 4.37 1.00 -2.59
CA HIS A 45 5.01 -0.07 -1.84
C HIS A 45 3.94 -1.03 -1.32
N HIS A 46 4.02 -2.30 -1.71
CA HIS A 46 3.05 -3.31 -1.29
C HIS A 46 3.59 -4.74 -1.37
N LEU A 47 3.01 -5.65 -0.60
CA LEU A 47 3.29 -7.08 -0.74
C LEU A 47 2.53 -7.69 -1.92
N ARG A 48 3.23 -8.49 -2.71
CA ARG A 48 2.66 -9.32 -3.77
C ARG A 48 2.55 -10.77 -3.33
N GLY A 49 1.78 -11.55 -4.09
CA GLY A 49 1.67 -13.00 -3.93
C GLY A 49 0.43 -13.49 -3.17
N MET A 50 0.54 -14.72 -2.68
CA MET A 50 -0.52 -15.47 -1.99
C MET A 50 0.03 -16.07 -0.68
N PRO A 51 -0.84 -16.51 0.25
CA PRO A 51 -0.40 -17.22 1.47
C PRO A 51 0.63 -18.31 1.14
N GLY A 52 1.74 -18.34 1.88
CA GLY A 52 2.89 -19.23 1.61
C GLY A 52 3.94 -18.69 0.62
N ALA A 53 3.63 -17.66 -0.17
CA ALA A 53 4.49 -17.14 -1.24
C ALA A 53 4.51 -15.61 -1.36
N PHE A 54 4.26 -14.91 -0.25
CA PHE A 54 4.34 -13.45 -0.21
C PHE A 54 5.77 -12.95 -0.45
N HIS A 55 5.88 -11.86 -1.21
CA HIS A 55 7.16 -11.20 -1.48
C HIS A 55 6.96 -9.69 -1.68
N TYR A 56 8.04 -8.95 -1.50
CA TYR A 56 8.12 -7.52 -1.78
C TYR A 56 9.15 -7.32 -2.90
N SER A 57 8.72 -6.74 -4.02
CA SER A 57 9.56 -6.57 -5.23
C SER A 57 10.26 -5.21 -5.29
N GLY A 58 10.03 -4.34 -4.31
CA GLY A 58 10.49 -2.95 -4.33
C GLY A 58 9.39 -1.95 -4.72
N PRO A 59 9.76 -0.67 -4.85
CA PRO A 59 8.85 0.39 -5.26
C PRO A 59 8.37 0.22 -6.71
N GLU A 60 7.10 0.54 -6.95
CA GLU A 60 6.50 0.57 -8.28
C GLU A 60 5.95 1.97 -8.59
N THR A 61 6.15 2.48 -9.81
CA THR A 61 5.48 3.72 -10.24
C THR A 61 4.01 3.42 -10.52
N LEU A 62 3.12 4.19 -9.90
CA LEU A 62 1.68 4.00 -10.00
C LEU A 62 0.98 5.32 -10.37
N ASP A 63 0.03 5.24 -11.31
CA ASP A 63 -0.92 6.30 -11.62
C ASP A 63 -2.30 5.89 -11.09
N LEU A 64 -2.78 6.58 -10.05
CA LEU A 64 -4.06 6.23 -9.41
C LEU A 64 -5.27 6.58 -10.28
N ASP A 65 -5.12 7.45 -11.27
CA ASP A 65 -6.23 7.97 -12.09
C ASP A 65 -6.33 7.28 -13.46
N GLN A 66 -5.42 6.35 -13.78
CA GLN A 66 -5.55 5.52 -14.98
C GLN A 66 -6.69 4.52 -14.82
N SER A 67 -7.92 4.94 -15.19
CA SER A 67 -8.99 4.00 -15.51
C SER A 67 -8.55 3.15 -16.70
N SER A 68 -8.43 1.85 -16.51
CA SER A 68 -7.98 0.91 -17.54
C SER A 68 -8.88 0.97 -18.78
N THR A 69 -8.48 1.72 -19.81
CA THR A 69 -9.06 1.61 -21.16
C THR A 69 -7.99 1.40 -22.24
N SER A 70 -6.71 1.64 -21.94
CA SER A 70 -5.61 1.26 -22.82
C SER A 70 -4.45 0.72 -22.01
N LEU A 71 -4.25 -0.59 -22.03
CA LEU A 71 -3.00 -1.35 -21.81
C LEU A 71 -3.36 -2.76 -21.35
N ALA A 72 -3.84 -3.56 -22.29
CA ALA A 72 -3.98 -5.01 -22.14
C ALA A 72 -2.63 -5.75 -22.15
N GLU A 73 -1.50 -5.04 -22.13
CA GLU A 73 -0.15 -5.61 -22.26
C GLU A 73 0.68 -5.60 -20.98
N ALA A 74 0.25 -4.89 -19.93
CA ALA A 74 0.93 -4.94 -18.64
C ALA A 74 0.26 -5.95 -17.71
N ALA A 75 0.53 -7.24 -17.94
CA ALA A 75 0.04 -8.33 -17.10
C ALA A 75 0.53 -8.27 -15.63
N ASP A 76 1.49 -7.39 -15.33
CA ASP A 76 2.12 -7.23 -14.00
C ASP A 76 1.83 -5.87 -13.32
N LEU A 77 1.37 -4.86 -14.07
CA LEU A 77 0.90 -3.62 -13.47
C LEU A 77 -0.43 -3.91 -12.78
N VAL A 78 -0.57 -3.43 -11.54
CA VAL A 78 -1.85 -3.42 -10.82
C VAL A 78 -2.90 -2.91 -11.81
N ARG A 79 -3.87 -3.76 -12.19
CA ARG A 79 -5.07 -3.26 -12.87
C ARG A 79 -5.64 -2.21 -11.91
N CYS A 80 -5.52 -0.93 -12.27
CA CYS A 80 -5.96 0.20 -11.44
C CYS A 80 -7.49 0.20 -11.38
N VAL A 81 -8.04 -0.69 -10.55
CA VAL A 81 -9.34 -0.48 -9.92
C VAL A 81 -9.16 0.77 -9.06
N PRO A 82 -10.08 1.75 -9.08
CA PRO A 82 -9.97 2.89 -8.21
C PRO A 82 -9.80 2.43 -6.76
N PRO A 83 -8.95 3.11 -5.97
CA PRO A 83 -8.75 2.75 -4.58
C PRO A 83 -10.09 2.75 -3.85
N LYS A 84 -10.33 1.73 -3.03
CA LYS A 84 -11.56 1.62 -2.25
C LYS A 84 -11.59 2.69 -1.16
N GLU A 85 -10.47 2.85 -0.48
CA GLU A 85 -10.24 3.88 0.53
C GLU A 85 -8.81 4.40 0.39
N LYS A 86 -8.60 5.73 0.50
CA LYS A 86 -7.29 6.42 0.53
C LYS A 86 -7.16 7.26 1.82
N LEU A 87 -6.27 6.87 2.72
CA LEU A 87 -5.98 7.59 3.97
C LEU A 87 -4.66 8.33 3.86
N GLU A 88 -4.67 9.64 4.07
CA GLU A 88 -3.44 10.38 4.31
C GLU A 88 -2.87 10.04 5.68
N ILE A 89 -1.63 9.56 5.73
CA ILE A 89 -1.00 9.12 6.98
C ILE A 89 0.25 9.93 7.33
N GLY A 90 0.79 10.73 6.41
CA GLY A 90 1.96 11.55 6.70
C GLY A 90 2.59 12.19 5.48
N GLU A 91 3.86 12.57 5.64
CA GLU A 91 4.69 13.19 4.61
C GLU A 91 6.09 12.56 4.62
N VAL A 92 6.68 12.44 3.44
CA VAL A 92 8.06 11.97 3.25
C VAL A 92 8.88 13.10 2.68
N GLU A 93 9.97 13.45 3.34
CA GLU A 93 10.96 14.38 2.80
C GLU A 93 11.74 13.70 1.67
N GLU A 94 12.06 14.44 0.61
CA GLU A 94 12.78 13.91 -0.56
C GLU A 94 14.08 13.19 -0.19
N GLU A 95 14.82 13.71 0.80
CA GLU A 95 16.06 13.14 1.31
C GLU A 95 15.87 11.79 2.04
N LYS A 96 14.64 11.48 2.46
CA LYS A 96 14.29 10.23 3.16
C LYS A 96 13.70 9.15 2.24
N MET A 97 13.55 9.42 0.94
CA MET A 97 12.91 8.48 0.01
C MET A 97 13.62 7.11 -0.03
N ASP A 98 14.95 7.10 -0.05
CA ASP A 98 15.73 5.87 0.00
C ASP A 98 15.55 5.15 1.35
N ARG A 99 15.51 5.90 2.45
CA ARG A 99 15.28 5.32 3.78
C ARG A 99 13.90 4.70 3.91
N VAL A 100 12.87 5.33 3.36
CA VAL A 100 11.51 4.79 3.31
C VAL A 100 11.47 3.47 2.54
N ARG A 101 12.20 3.38 1.41
CA ARG A 101 12.34 2.14 0.66
C ARG A 101 13.00 1.05 1.51
N GLU A 102 14.11 1.34 2.17
CA GLU A 102 14.80 0.40 3.05
C GLU A 102 13.89 -0.13 4.16
N VAL A 103 13.10 0.75 4.79
CA VAL A 103 12.12 0.36 5.82
C VAL A 103 11.21 -0.75 5.29
N PHE A 104 10.66 -0.62 4.08
CA PHE A 104 9.80 -1.64 3.48
C PHE A 104 10.54 -2.95 3.14
N GLU A 105 11.82 -2.88 2.75
CA GLU A 105 12.66 -4.05 2.52
C GLU A 105 12.98 -4.82 3.82
N GLU A 106 13.10 -4.11 4.94
CA GLU A 106 13.43 -4.68 6.26
C GLU A 106 12.22 -5.25 7.01
N VAL A 107 10.99 -4.93 6.61
CA VAL A 107 9.78 -5.46 7.27
C VAL A 107 9.68 -6.97 7.06
N GLY A 108 9.47 -7.69 8.17
CA GLY A 108 9.36 -9.15 8.14
C GLY A 108 8.18 -9.62 7.29
N ILE A 109 8.44 -10.55 6.36
CA ILE A 109 7.40 -11.19 5.56
C ILE A 109 7.13 -12.58 6.12
N VAL A 110 5.93 -12.82 6.64
CA VAL A 110 5.53 -14.16 7.10
C VAL A 110 5.22 -15.03 5.88
N ARG A 111 6.11 -15.98 5.59
CA ARG A 111 6.02 -16.90 4.44
C ARG A 111 5.32 -18.23 4.74
N THR A 112 4.71 -18.37 5.91
CA THR A 112 3.96 -19.59 6.25
C THR A 112 2.57 -19.55 5.62
N GLU A 113 1.90 -20.72 5.52
CA GLU A 113 0.48 -20.83 5.14
C GLU A 113 -0.47 -20.33 6.25
N TYR A 114 -0.03 -19.33 7.01
CA TYR A 114 -0.80 -18.77 8.10
C TYR A 114 -2.10 -18.18 7.55
N ARG A 115 -3.21 -18.51 8.22
CA ARG A 115 -4.55 -17.98 7.88
C ARG A 115 -4.71 -16.48 8.15
N GLY A 116 -3.71 -15.83 8.75
CA GLY A 116 -3.69 -14.39 8.96
C GLY A 116 -3.06 -13.62 7.81
N TRP A 117 -3.58 -12.42 7.59
CA TRP A 117 -3.31 -11.60 6.42
C TRP A 117 -1.95 -10.91 6.50
N ASN A 118 -0.97 -11.50 5.82
CA ASN A 118 0.41 -11.03 5.84
C ASN A 118 0.58 -9.60 5.28
N CYS A 119 -0.20 -9.17 4.28
CA CYS A 119 -0.14 -7.80 3.76
C CYS A 119 -0.55 -6.74 4.79
N GLN A 120 -1.53 -7.04 5.63
CA GLN A 120 -1.98 -6.13 6.69
C GLN A 120 -0.99 -6.12 7.85
N ASN A 121 -0.50 -7.29 8.27
CA ASN A 121 0.51 -7.37 9.32
C ASN A 121 1.82 -6.67 8.92
N TRP A 122 2.30 -6.95 7.70
CA TRP A 122 3.43 -6.26 7.10
C TRP A 122 3.18 -4.76 7.00
N GLY A 123 1.98 -4.35 6.55
CA GLY A 123 1.64 -2.93 6.45
C GLY A 123 1.61 -2.23 7.81
N MET A 124 1.13 -2.90 8.86
CA MET A 124 1.12 -2.37 10.22
C MET A 124 2.53 -2.26 10.80
N GLU A 125 3.40 -3.24 10.55
CA GLU A 125 4.80 -3.15 10.95
C GLU A 125 5.54 -2.04 10.19
N ALA A 126 5.29 -1.90 8.88
CA ALA A 126 5.82 -0.80 8.07
C ALA A 126 5.36 0.57 8.61
N LEU A 127 4.09 0.71 8.97
CA LEU A 127 3.54 1.95 9.54
C LEU A 127 4.29 2.37 10.80
N GLU A 128 4.54 1.44 11.73
CA GLU A 128 5.25 1.75 12.96
C GLU A 128 6.74 2.06 12.74
N ARG A 129 7.40 1.41 11.77
CA ARG A 129 8.77 1.77 11.40
C ARG A 129 8.86 3.15 10.76
N LEU A 130 7.95 3.48 9.83
CA LEU A 130 7.87 4.79 9.21
C LEU A 130 7.55 5.90 10.21
N ARG A 131 6.80 5.59 11.27
CA ARG A 131 6.61 6.50 12.40
C ARG A 131 7.94 6.82 13.10
N GLY A 132 8.78 5.81 13.31
CA GLY A 132 10.14 5.98 13.84
C GLY A 132 11.03 6.89 12.99
N GLU A 133 10.81 6.92 11.67
CA GLU A 133 11.51 7.80 10.71
C GLU A 133 10.88 9.21 10.61
N ALA A 134 9.86 9.51 11.43
CA ALA A 134 9.08 10.75 11.40
C ALA A 134 8.36 11.01 10.05
N CYS A 135 7.93 9.94 9.36
CA CYS A 135 7.17 10.03 8.11
C CYS A 135 5.65 9.92 8.31
N VAL A 136 5.18 9.56 9.51
CA VAL A 136 3.76 9.35 9.84
C VAL A 136 3.32 10.38 10.88
N TYR A 137 2.14 10.97 10.69
CA TYR A 137 1.58 11.94 11.63
C TYR A 137 1.30 11.29 12.99
N GLU A 138 1.54 12.04 14.08
CA GLU A 138 1.44 11.53 15.45
C GLU A 138 0.04 11.00 15.81
N TRP A 139 -1.02 11.62 15.27
CA TRP A 139 -2.41 11.23 15.53
C TRP A 139 -2.84 9.94 14.80
N ILE A 140 -2.06 9.47 13.82
CA ILE A 140 -2.36 8.22 13.12
C ILE A 140 -2.00 7.08 14.06
N THR A 141 -2.98 6.28 14.49
CA THR A 141 -2.76 5.11 15.35
C THR A 141 -3.04 3.84 14.59
N GLY A 142 -2.41 2.73 14.97
CA GLY A 142 -2.67 1.43 14.33
C GLY A 142 -4.13 0.99 14.42
N GLU A 143 -4.80 1.26 15.54
CA GLU A 143 -6.25 1.00 15.69
C GLU A 143 -7.09 1.93 14.80
N GLY A 144 -6.71 3.21 14.73
CA GLY A 144 -7.34 4.19 13.83
C GLY A 144 -7.27 3.76 12.38
N VAL A 145 -6.10 3.29 11.92
CA VAL A 145 -5.90 2.77 10.56
C VAL A 145 -6.78 1.56 10.28
N ARG A 146 -6.80 0.55 11.17
CA ARG A 146 -7.62 -0.66 10.98
C ARG A 146 -9.11 -0.33 10.88
N ARG A 147 -9.61 0.54 11.78
CA ARG A 147 -11.00 1.01 11.76
C ARG A 147 -11.33 1.78 10.50
N TRP A 148 -10.43 2.67 10.09
CA TRP A 148 -10.64 3.54 8.93
C TRP A 148 -10.70 2.73 7.63
N LEU A 149 -9.81 1.74 7.47
CA LEU A 149 -9.78 0.86 6.30
C LEU A 149 -10.89 -0.22 6.32
N LYS A 150 -11.80 -0.17 7.31
CA LYS A 150 -12.94 -1.08 7.50
C LYS A 150 -12.53 -2.56 7.57
N GLU A 151 -11.38 -2.83 8.17
CA GLU A 151 -10.92 -4.19 8.46
C GLU A 151 -11.36 -4.54 9.89
N GLY A 152 -12.27 -5.50 10.03
CA GLY A 152 -12.90 -5.91 11.30
C GLY A 152 -12.99 -7.41 11.43
#